data_AF-A0AB37RHK3-F1
#
_entry.id   AF-A0AB37RHK3-F1
#
_cell.length_a   1.000
_cell.length_b   1.000
_cell.length_c   1.000
_cell.angle_alpha   90.00
_cell.angle_beta   90.00
_cell.angle_gamma   90.00
#
_symmetry.space_group_name_H-M   'P 1'
#
loop_
_entity.id
_entity.type
_entity.pdbx_description
1 polymer ?
#
loop_
_entity_poly.entity_id
_entity_poly.type
_entity_poly.pdbx_seq_one_letter_code
_entity_poly.pdbx_strand_id
1 'polypeptide(L)'
;MEKKDVMKQYVTDKYFSKGHWWTKIWQTIVAIVAWICVAVPVYWTISSTLLANNPRFIHAWKYEEGKTLFYFFDRFFIFAFILIAIIVIISTIHNNHRVKQHISKERQYDEERLDVRKRRLNNFYTQRFGQATFRQHVKHYTVDPEQNLDVNEIHKLYED
;
A
#
# COMPACT_ATOMS: atom_id res chain seq x y z
N MET A 1 -21.07 27.80 11.94
CA MET A 1 -20.48 27.85 10.59
C MET A 1 -21.60 27.60 9.60
N GLU A 2 -21.90 28.54 8.70
CA GLU A 2 -23.06 28.44 7.80
C GLU A 2 -22.81 27.32 6.77
N LYS A 3 -23.83 26.56 6.37
CA LYS A 3 -23.71 25.40 5.45
C LYS A 3 -23.01 25.75 4.13
N LYS A 4 -23.08 27.02 3.71
CA LYS A 4 -22.41 27.56 2.52
C LYS A 4 -20.89 27.65 2.67
N ASP A 5 -20.39 27.90 3.88
CA ASP A 5 -18.94 28.00 4.14
C ASP A 5 -18.29 26.61 4.18
N VAL A 6 -18.99 25.62 4.73
CA VAL A 6 -18.54 24.22 4.74
C VAL A 6 -18.47 23.66 3.31
N MET A 7 -19.40 24.03 2.42
CA MET A 7 -19.39 23.61 1.01
C MET A 7 -18.21 24.17 0.18
N LYS A 8 -17.69 25.35 0.52
CA LYS A 8 -16.53 25.94 -0.17
C LYS A 8 -15.21 25.21 0.13
N GLN A 9 -15.16 24.47 1.24
CA GLN A 9 -13.98 23.71 1.66
C GLN A 9 -13.84 22.38 0.92
N TYR A 10 -14.91 21.88 0.29
CA TYR A 10 -14.85 20.72 -0.58
C TYR A 10 -14.47 21.13 -2.01
N VAL A 11 -13.62 20.35 -2.66
CA VAL A 11 -13.30 20.52 -4.09
C VAL A 11 -14.57 20.26 -4.90
N THR A 12 -15.31 21.31 -5.24
CA THR A 12 -16.52 21.20 -6.06
C THR A 12 -16.15 21.24 -7.54
N ASP A 13 -16.38 20.12 -8.23
CA ASP A 13 -16.18 20.04 -9.69
C ASP A 13 -17.16 20.99 -10.43
N LYS A 14 -16.64 21.67 -11.46
CA LYS A 14 -17.40 22.52 -12.37
C LYS A 14 -18.57 21.75 -13.02
N TYR A 15 -18.43 20.43 -13.24
CA TYR A 15 -19.52 19.59 -13.75
C TYR A 15 -20.78 19.63 -12.86
N PHE A 16 -20.64 19.61 -11.53
CA PHE A 16 -21.80 19.61 -10.61
C PHE A 16 -22.23 21.00 -10.19
N SER A 17 -21.42 22.03 -10.44
CA SER A 17 -21.75 23.42 -10.15
C SER A 17 -22.89 23.99 -11.03
N LYS A 18 -23.56 25.05 -10.56
CA LYS A 18 -24.63 25.74 -11.30
C LYS A 18 -24.02 26.68 -12.36
N GLY A 19 -24.60 26.74 -13.56
CA GLY A 19 -24.24 27.70 -14.63
C GLY A 19 -23.33 27.18 -15.75
N HIS A 20 -22.57 26.11 -15.55
CA HIS A 20 -21.64 25.59 -16.55
C HIS A 20 -22.28 24.55 -17.49
N TRP A 21 -23.29 24.96 -18.26
CA TRP A 21 -24.07 24.04 -19.09
C TRP A 21 -23.27 23.41 -20.24
N TRP A 22 -22.40 24.18 -20.89
CA TRP A 22 -21.55 23.70 -21.98
C TRP A 22 -20.57 22.60 -21.54
N THR A 23 -19.86 22.81 -20.42
CA THR A 23 -18.89 21.83 -19.92
C THR A 23 -19.57 20.55 -19.45
N LYS A 24 -20.78 20.64 -18.90
CA LYS A 24 -21.59 19.47 -18.55
C LYS A 24 -21.88 18.63 -19.77
N ILE A 25 -22.48 19.23 -20.81
CA ILE A 25 -22.83 18.51 -22.04
C ILE A 25 -21.58 17.85 -22.65
N TRP A 26 -20.49 18.60 -22.77
CA TRP A 26 -19.25 18.07 -23.35
C TRP A 26 -18.69 16.90 -22.54
N GLN A 27 -18.59 17.03 -21.21
CA GLN A 27 -18.07 15.97 -20.35
C GLN A 27 -18.99 14.74 -20.36
N THR A 28 -20.32 14.92 -20.40
CA THR A 28 -21.27 13.81 -20.54
C THR A 28 -21.10 13.10 -21.88
N ILE A 29 -20.94 13.81 -23.00
CA ILE A 29 -20.72 13.22 -24.32
C ILE A 29 -19.40 12.43 -24.32
N VAL A 30 -18.31 13.01 -23.83
CA VAL A 30 -17.02 12.34 -23.74
C VAL A 30 -17.12 11.08 -22.88
N ALA A 31 -17.84 11.14 -21.74
CA ALA A 31 -18.07 9.97 -20.91
C ALA A 31 -18.86 8.88 -21.64
N ILE A 32 -19.92 9.24 -22.37
CA ILE A 32 -20.71 8.29 -23.17
C ILE A 32 -19.84 7.64 -24.26
N VAL A 33 -19.06 8.44 -24.99
CA VAL A 33 -18.14 7.93 -26.02
C VAL A 33 -17.11 6.98 -25.42
N ALA A 34 -16.50 7.36 -24.29
CA ALA A 34 -15.56 6.49 -23.58
C ALA A 34 -16.22 5.17 -23.17
N TRP A 35 -17.45 5.20 -22.65
CA TRP A 35 -18.21 3.99 -22.32
C TRP A 35 -18.53 3.14 -23.55
N ILE A 36 -18.85 3.73 -24.70
CA ILE A 36 -19.06 2.99 -25.95
C ILE A 36 -17.76 2.33 -26.41
N CYS A 37 -16.63 3.03 -26.33
CA CYS A 37 -15.31 2.50 -26.65
C CYS A 37 -14.93 1.29 -25.77
N VAL A 38 -15.45 1.20 -24.55
CA VAL A 38 -15.28 0.03 -23.67
C VAL A 38 -16.34 -1.04 -23.95
N ALA A 39 -17.60 -0.67 -24.11
CA ALA A 39 -18.72 -1.59 -24.24
C ALA A 39 -18.70 -2.35 -25.57
N VAL A 40 -18.28 -1.71 -26.66
CA VAL A 40 -18.26 -2.33 -28.01
C VAL A 40 -17.28 -3.50 -28.08
N PRO A 41 -15.99 -3.36 -27.69
CA PRO A 41 -15.06 -4.50 -27.66
C PRO A 41 -15.54 -5.62 -26.74
N VAL A 42 -16.06 -5.29 -25.55
CA VAL A 42 -16.60 -6.29 -24.60
C VAL A 42 -17.76 -7.06 -25.22
N TYR A 43 -18.71 -6.36 -25.85
CA TYR A 43 -19.83 -6.98 -26.54
C TYR A 43 -19.36 -7.87 -27.69
N TRP A 44 -18.40 -7.40 -28.50
CA TRP A 44 -17.83 -8.20 -29.58
C TRP A 44 -17.19 -9.48 -29.06
N THR A 45 -16.37 -9.41 -28.01
CA THR A 45 -15.75 -10.59 -27.41
C THR A 45 -16.79 -11.58 -26.90
N ILE A 46 -17.79 -11.12 -26.12
CA ILE A 46 -18.82 -12.00 -25.54
C ILE A 46 -19.72 -12.60 -26.64
N SER A 47 -20.13 -11.78 -27.61
CA SER A 47 -20.99 -12.23 -28.71
C SER A 47 -20.30 -13.29 -29.55
N SER A 48 -19.04 -13.08 -29.93
CA SER A 48 -18.29 -14.00 -30.78
C SER A 48 -17.75 -15.25 -30.06
N THR A 49 -17.78 -15.31 -28.72
CA THR A 49 -17.30 -16.46 -27.94
C THR A 49 -18.42 -17.18 -27.20
N LEU A 50 -18.89 -16.66 -26.05
CA LEU A 50 -19.86 -17.28 -25.16
C LEU A 50 -21.25 -17.42 -25.79
N LEU A 51 -21.65 -16.44 -26.59
CA LEU A 51 -22.97 -16.41 -27.23
C LEU A 51 -22.92 -16.86 -28.70
N ALA A 52 -21.81 -17.43 -29.16
CA ALA A 52 -21.59 -17.77 -30.57
C ALA A 52 -22.70 -18.67 -31.17
N ASN A 53 -23.28 -19.55 -30.34
CA ASN A 53 -24.34 -20.49 -30.77
C ASN A 53 -25.76 -19.99 -30.48
N ASN A 54 -25.92 -18.79 -29.90
CA ASN A 54 -27.24 -18.26 -29.54
C ASN A 54 -27.80 -17.37 -30.67
N PRO A 55 -28.85 -17.81 -31.39
CA PRO A 55 -29.38 -17.09 -32.55
C PRO A 55 -30.12 -15.79 -32.19
N ARG A 56 -30.39 -15.54 -30.90
CA ARG A 56 -31.09 -14.32 -30.44
C ARG A 56 -30.20 -13.08 -30.38
N PHE A 57 -28.88 -13.24 -30.50
CA PHE A 57 -27.93 -12.14 -30.42
C PHE A 57 -27.31 -11.85 -31.79
N ILE A 58 -27.03 -10.57 -32.05
CA ILE A 58 -26.33 -10.14 -33.27
C ILE A 58 -24.84 -10.37 -33.05
N HIS A 59 -24.29 -11.38 -33.70
CA HIS A 59 -22.85 -11.64 -33.66
C HIS A 59 -22.11 -10.61 -34.51
N ALA A 60 -21.14 -9.94 -33.92
CA ALA A 60 -20.28 -9.01 -34.65
C ALA A 60 -19.47 -9.73 -35.74
N TRP A 61 -19.01 -10.95 -35.45
CA TRP A 61 -18.26 -11.79 -36.38
C TRP A 61 -18.61 -13.28 -36.17
N LYS A 62 -18.85 -14.00 -37.28
CA LYS A 62 -19.14 -15.46 -37.28
C LYS A 62 -17.99 -16.32 -37.79
N TYR A 63 -16.84 -15.72 -38.11
CA TYR A 63 -15.69 -16.42 -38.68
C TYR A 63 -15.05 -17.36 -37.66
N GLU A 64 -14.87 -18.63 -38.03
CA GLU A 64 -14.30 -19.67 -37.17
C GLU A 64 -12.83 -19.40 -36.82
N GLU A 65 -12.07 -18.77 -37.72
CA GLU A 65 -10.64 -18.44 -37.50
C GLU A 65 -10.41 -17.54 -36.27
N GLY A 66 -11.27 -16.54 -36.07
CA GLY A 66 -11.20 -15.64 -34.93
C GLY A 66 -11.46 -16.34 -33.60
N LYS A 67 -12.38 -17.31 -33.59
CA LYS A 67 -12.65 -18.15 -32.42
C LYS A 67 -11.46 -19.05 -32.09
N THR A 68 -10.87 -19.68 -33.10
CA THR A 68 -9.69 -20.55 -32.92
C THR A 68 -8.53 -19.78 -32.31
N LEU A 69 -8.23 -18.59 -32.83
CA LEU A 69 -7.16 -17.75 -32.32
C LEU A 69 -7.42 -17.27 -30.89
N PHE A 70 -8.67 -16.90 -30.57
CA PHE A 70 -9.06 -16.51 -29.22
C PHE A 70 -8.83 -17.63 -28.21
N TYR A 71 -9.30 -18.85 -28.49
CA TYR A 71 -9.09 -19.99 -27.59
C TYR A 71 -7.63 -20.44 -27.50
N PHE A 72 -6.84 -20.25 -28.56
CA PHE A 72 -5.40 -20.48 -28.52
C PHE A 72 -4.73 -19.53 -27.52
N PHE A 73 -4.97 -18.22 -27.65
CA PHE A 73 -4.42 -17.23 -26.73
C PHE A 73 -4.93 -17.38 -25.31
N ASP A 74 -6.22 -17.65 -25.12
CA ASP A 74 -6.82 -17.91 -23.81
C ASP A 74 -6.08 -19.04 -23.07
N ARG A 75 -5.90 -20.19 -23.73
CA ARG A 75 -5.13 -21.31 -23.16
C ARG A 75 -3.68 -20.92 -22.88
N PHE A 76 -3.01 -20.24 -23.82
CA PHE A 76 -1.64 -19.78 -23.64
C PHE A 76 -1.49 -18.88 -22.41
N PHE A 77 -2.39 -17.91 -22.24
CA PHE A 77 -2.37 -16.99 -21.10
C PHE A 77 -2.68 -17.69 -19.79
N ILE A 78 -3.61 -18.65 -19.76
CA ILE A 78 -3.89 -19.46 -18.57
C ILE A 78 -2.63 -20.26 -18.17
N PHE A 79 -1.97 -20.92 -19.12
CA PHE A 79 -0.72 -21.63 -18.84
C PHE A 79 0.39 -20.72 -18.34
N ALA A 80 0.59 -19.56 -19.00
CA ALA A 80 1.56 -18.57 -18.59
C ALA A 80 1.27 -18.04 -17.17
N PHE A 81 -0.01 -17.77 -16.87
CA PHE A 81 -0.44 -17.30 -15.56
C PHE A 81 -0.15 -18.33 -14.46
N ILE A 82 -0.47 -19.61 -14.70
CA ILE A 82 -0.16 -20.70 -13.76
C ILE A 82 1.34 -20.80 -13.53
N LEU A 83 2.15 -20.76 -14.59
CA LEU A 83 3.61 -20.82 -14.49
C LEU A 83 4.18 -19.64 -13.70
N ILE A 84 3.73 -18.42 -13.98
CA ILE A 84 4.13 -17.22 -13.24
C ILE A 84 3.70 -17.33 -11.77
N ALA A 85 2.48 -17.78 -11.50
CA ALA A 85 1.98 -17.94 -10.14
C ALA A 85 2.84 -18.93 -9.33
N ILE A 86 3.22 -20.07 -9.92
CA ILE A 86 4.12 -21.04 -9.30
C ILE A 86 5.48 -20.40 -8.98
N ILE A 87 6.09 -19.69 -9.94
CA ILE A 87 7.37 -19.02 -9.75
C ILE A 87 7.28 -17.99 -8.62
N VAL A 88 6.23 -17.18 -8.61
CA VAL A 88 6.00 -16.15 -7.58
C VAL A 88 5.84 -16.79 -6.20
N ILE A 89 5.06 -17.86 -6.08
CA ILE A 89 4.86 -18.57 -4.81
C ILE A 89 6.19 -19.14 -4.30
N ILE A 90 6.95 -19.84 -5.16
CA ILE A 90 8.25 -20.42 -4.80
C ILE A 90 9.23 -19.31 -4.40
N SER A 91 9.31 -18.23 -5.18
CA SER A 91 10.17 -17.08 -4.90
C SER A 91 9.79 -16.41 -3.58
N THR A 92 8.50 -16.28 -3.30
CA THR A 92 7.99 -15.70 -2.05
C THR A 92 8.38 -16.56 -0.85
N ILE A 93 8.18 -17.88 -0.94
CA ILE A 93 8.57 -18.82 0.13
C ILE A 93 10.08 -18.77 0.36
N HIS A 94 10.87 -18.84 -0.72
CA HIS A 94 12.33 -18.80 -0.65
C HIS A 94 12.83 -17.48 -0.05
N ASN A 95 12.28 -16.35 -0.50
CA ASN A 95 12.65 -15.03 -0.01
C ASN A 95 12.29 -14.88 1.48
N ASN A 96 11.08 -15.29 1.88
CA ASN A 96 10.67 -15.21 3.28
C ASN A 96 11.53 -16.12 4.18
N HIS A 97 11.91 -17.30 3.69
CA HIS A 97 12.84 -18.18 4.39
C HIS A 97 14.22 -17.53 4.55
N ARG A 98 14.77 -16.96 3.47
CA ARG A 98 16.05 -16.26 3.48
C ARG A 98 16.04 -15.06 4.42
N VAL A 99 14.99 -14.24 4.40
CA VAL A 99 14.84 -13.08 5.29
C VAL A 99 14.83 -13.54 6.75
N LYS A 100 14.00 -14.54 7.09
CA LYS A 100 13.89 -15.06 8.46
C LYS A 100 15.19 -15.68 8.97
N GLN A 101 15.94 -16.37 8.11
CA GLN A 101 17.14 -17.09 8.52
C GLN A 101 18.42 -16.26 8.48
N HIS A 102 18.59 -15.40 7.48
CA HIS A 102 19.84 -14.67 7.25
C HIS A 102 19.74 -13.20 7.62
N ILE A 103 18.62 -12.51 7.29
CA ILE A 103 18.51 -11.06 7.50
C ILE A 103 18.11 -10.74 8.94
N SER A 104 17.18 -11.49 9.54
CA SER A 104 16.73 -11.22 10.91
C SER A 104 17.68 -11.75 12.00
N LYS A 105 18.66 -12.60 11.65
CA LYS A 105 19.58 -13.22 12.63
C LYS A 105 20.96 -12.60 12.69
N GLU A 106 21.39 -11.87 11.66
CA GLU A 106 22.56 -11.00 11.81
C GLU A 106 22.19 -9.92 12.81
N ARG A 107 22.66 -10.06 14.05
CA ARG A 107 22.60 -8.99 15.05
C ARG A 107 23.28 -7.76 14.43
N GLN A 108 22.47 -6.82 13.94
CA GLN A 108 22.97 -5.61 13.27
C GLN A 108 23.65 -4.64 14.25
N TYR A 109 23.60 -4.93 15.55
CA TYR A 109 24.26 -4.17 16.60
C TYR A 109 25.29 -5.04 17.30
N ASP A 110 26.40 -4.41 17.66
CA ASP A 110 27.43 -4.98 18.52
C ASP A 110 26.88 -5.14 19.95
N GLU A 111 26.80 -6.39 20.41
CA GLU A 111 26.27 -6.72 21.74
C GLU A 111 27.15 -6.21 22.87
N GLU A 112 28.47 -6.24 22.70
CA GLU A 112 29.42 -5.77 23.71
C GLU A 112 29.26 -4.25 23.86
N ARG A 113 29.19 -3.54 22.73
CA ARG A 113 28.93 -2.10 22.72
C ARG A 113 27.56 -1.74 23.30
N LEU A 114 26.53 -2.55 23.03
CA LEU A 114 25.20 -2.36 23.61
C LEU A 114 25.22 -2.51 25.14
N ASP A 115 25.92 -3.53 25.65
CA ASP A 115 26.01 -3.78 27.08
C ASP A 115 26.78 -2.66 27.81
N VAL A 116 27.88 -2.18 27.23
CA VAL A 116 28.60 -1.01 27.75
C VAL A 116 27.69 0.22 27.79
N ARG A 117 26.93 0.48 26.72
CA ARG A 117 25.97 1.60 26.68
C ARG A 117 24.89 1.46 27.74
N LYS A 118 24.32 0.26 27.92
CA LYS A 118 23.33 -0.01 28.98
C LYS A 118 23.90 0.23 30.38
N ARG A 119 25.13 -0.22 30.65
CA ARG A 119 25.81 0.00 31.93
C ARG A 119 26.03 1.49 32.20
N ARG A 120 26.57 2.23 31.23
CA ARG A 120 26.79 3.68 31.35
C ARG A 120 25.47 4.42 31.60
N LEU A 121 24.45 4.12 30.81
CA LEU A 121 23.12 4.72 30.94
C LEU A 121 22.50 4.42 32.32
N ASN A 122 22.62 3.18 32.80
CA ASN A 122 22.10 2.80 34.10
C ASN A 122 22.85 3.50 35.25
N ASN A 123 24.18 3.64 35.15
CA ASN A 123 24.97 4.37 36.13
C ASN A 123 24.58 5.86 36.17
N PHE A 124 24.49 6.50 35.01
CA PHE A 124 24.04 7.89 34.89
C PHE A 124 22.66 8.09 35.53
N TYR A 125 21.69 7.25 35.19
CA TYR A 125 20.36 7.35 35.79
C TYR A 125 20.33 7.00 37.28
N THR A 126 21.18 6.10 37.74
CA THR A 126 21.26 5.75 39.16
C THR A 126 21.78 6.91 40.00
N GLN A 127 22.75 7.66 39.47
CA GLN A 127 23.28 8.85 40.13
C GLN A 127 22.24 9.97 40.18
N ARG A 128 21.51 10.20 39.09
CA ARG A 128 20.60 11.35 38.98
C ARG A 128 19.20 11.09 39.57
N PHE A 129 18.65 9.89 39.36
CA PHE A 129 17.25 9.55 39.67
C PHE A 129 17.12 8.39 40.67
N GLY A 130 18.23 7.89 41.20
CA GLY A 130 18.26 6.80 42.16
C GLY A 130 18.18 5.40 41.55
N GLN A 131 18.19 4.39 42.42
CA GLN A 131 18.33 2.98 42.05
C GLN A 131 17.23 2.51 41.10
N ALA A 132 17.57 1.59 40.19
CA ALA A 132 16.62 1.06 39.19
C ALA A 132 15.37 0.45 39.83
N THR A 133 15.51 -0.22 40.97
CA THR A 133 14.40 -0.82 41.73
C THR A 133 13.40 0.22 42.21
N PHE A 134 13.87 1.37 42.70
CA PHE A 134 13.01 2.49 43.09
C PHE A 134 12.28 3.07 41.88
N ARG A 135 13.02 3.36 40.79
CA ARG A 135 12.46 3.95 39.57
C ARG A 135 11.38 3.10 38.91
N GLN A 136 11.48 1.77 39.01
CA GLN A 136 10.49 0.84 38.47
C GLN A 136 9.25 0.66 39.36
N HIS A 137 9.34 0.99 40.66
CA HIS A 137 8.25 0.75 41.62
C HIS A 137 7.38 1.99 41.86
N VAL A 138 7.89 3.18 41.57
CA VAL A 138 7.19 4.45 41.79
C VAL A 138 6.29 4.78 40.61
N LYS A 139 5.03 5.14 40.88
CA LYS A 139 4.03 5.52 39.85
C LYS A 139 4.11 6.99 39.43
N HIS A 140 4.59 7.86 40.32
CA HIS A 140 4.70 9.30 40.08
C HIS A 140 6.04 9.81 40.62
N TYR A 141 6.82 10.46 39.77
CA TYR A 141 8.10 11.06 40.12
C TYR A 141 8.11 12.50 39.60
N THR A 142 8.38 13.45 40.50
CA THR A 142 8.57 14.85 40.14
C THR A 142 10.07 15.08 39.94
N VAL A 143 10.44 15.59 38.77
CA VAL A 143 11.83 15.87 38.41
C VAL A 143 12.15 17.29 38.86
N ASP A 144 13.17 17.44 39.73
CA ASP A 144 13.65 18.75 40.09
C ASP A 144 14.35 19.43 38.90
N PRO A 145 14.33 20.77 38.77
CA PRO A 145 14.95 21.46 37.64
C PRO A 145 16.43 21.09 37.41
N GLU A 146 17.16 20.84 38.49
CA GLU A 146 18.58 20.43 38.46
C GLU A 146 18.80 19.00 37.95
N GLN A 147 17.76 18.15 38.03
CA GLN A 147 17.77 16.78 37.53
C GLN A 147 17.27 16.67 36.08
N ASN A 148 16.92 17.79 35.44
CA ASN A 148 16.47 17.76 34.06
C ASN A 148 17.61 17.35 33.11
N LEU A 149 17.28 16.74 31.98
CA LEU A 149 18.27 16.33 30.99
C LEU A 149 18.63 17.50 30.07
N ASP A 150 19.92 17.73 29.86
CA ASP A 150 20.41 18.70 28.88
C ASP A 150 20.29 18.14 27.45
N VAL A 151 20.30 19.04 26.46
CA VAL A 151 20.24 18.68 25.05
C VAL A 151 21.46 17.82 24.70
N ASN A 152 21.20 16.64 24.11
CA ASN A 152 22.20 15.64 23.72
C ASN A 152 22.97 15.00 24.88
N GLU A 153 22.57 15.17 26.15
CA GLU A 153 23.29 14.62 27.30
C GLU A 153 23.47 13.09 27.22
N ILE A 154 22.45 12.38 26.74
CA ILE A 154 22.51 10.92 26.54
C ILE A 154 23.42 10.54 25.35
N HIS A 155 23.53 11.38 24.33
CA HIS A 155 24.43 11.11 23.20
C HIS A 155 25.89 11.27 23.61
N LYS A 156 26.21 12.33 24.37
CA LYS A 156 27.55 12.56 24.94
C LYS A 156 28.03 11.38 25.78
N LEU A 157 27.12 10.68 26.48
CA LEU A 157 27.44 9.47 27.27
C LEU A 157 28.00 8.30 26.43
N TYR A 158 27.78 8.33 25.11
CA TYR A 158 28.20 7.29 24.16
C TYR A 158 29.33 7.72 23.23
N GLU A 159 29.85 8.95 23.35
CA GLU A 159 30.93 9.50 22.52
C GLU A 159 32.33 9.10 23.00
N ASP A 160 32.47 8.74 24.29
CA ASP A 160 33.66 8.06 24.86
C ASP A 160 33.58 6.52 24.75
#